data_AF-A0A024UK64-F1
#
_entry.id   AF-A0A024UK64-F1
#
_cell.length_a   1.000
_cell.length_b   1.000
_cell.length_c   1.000
_cell.angle_alpha   90.00
_cell.angle_beta   90.00
_cell.angle_gamma   90.00
#
_symmetry.space_group_name_H-M   'P 1'
#
loop_
_entity.id
_entity.type
_entity.pdbx_description
1 polymer ?
#
loop_
_entity_poly.entity_id
_entity_poly.type
_entity_poly.pdbx_seq_one_letter_code
_entity_poly.pdbx_strand_id
1 'polypeptide(L)'
;MNYSHMQLVTTSTTDAGVLHRVKTALTPMTLDAKLDQLTSVADRIALEVAGYKQRVADIEWDAKNYTNLNLSNLLRKKQSCRFSLARVKLHVETALHKRAIEVLKSTDETSARWKDRLRRDLIYRTLFSQAKWLRAVLSHVKAIPTSQMRRESADEVLQAAVAPDQKLRRLSLDECNQQALHFSSLTHLLSSTPPTATPTDEPCKSYLAFELFLTASLFHKTDLGMAFESHCCSSLASLSSTTSFHTLVGQVSRALADEHDVPLSQEQTLRRLVRQMVYARLGAAFITPMAASLELDQVAWKSTVTARARSRALKHLPEVGLPASPGWFTRSITALEAMPTFMPDRIVDGFMKVMTTLHEDVAGTLGQPAASMSADVILPVLVALVLHCDLPCLHLQTYAMETLALSNGCDGGEAAYYVALLQAAMAHSK
;
A
#
# COMPACT_ATOMS: atom_id res chain seq x y z
N MET A 1 -3.54 13.38 59.49
CA MET A 1 -2.79 13.63 58.23
C MET A 1 -1.55 12.76 58.26
N ASN A 2 -1.59 11.62 57.55
CA ASN A 2 -0.45 10.70 57.44
C ASN A 2 -0.22 10.42 55.95
N TYR A 3 0.96 10.81 55.47
CA TYR A 3 1.47 10.43 54.15
C TYR A 3 2.26 9.13 54.30
N SER A 4 1.88 8.09 53.57
CA SER A 4 2.65 6.85 53.43
C SER A 4 3.30 6.81 52.05
N HIS A 5 4.62 6.90 52.03
CA HIS A 5 5.49 6.54 50.92
C HIS A 5 5.35 5.04 50.61
N MET A 6 4.88 4.66 49.41
CA MET A 6 5.15 3.33 48.87
C MET A 6 6.41 3.40 48.00
N GLN A 7 7.50 2.82 48.51
CA GLN A 7 8.69 2.49 47.74
C GLN A 7 8.36 1.36 46.76
N LEU A 8 8.54 1.62 45.47
CA LEU A 8 8.60 0.59 44.43
C LEU A 8 9.90 -0.20 44.60
N VAL A 9 9.78 -1.41 45.12
CA VAL A 9 10.87 -2.39 45.18
C VAL A 9 11.22 -2.81 43.76
N THR A 10 12.42 -2.43 43.31
CA THR A 10 13.06 -2.88 42.08
C THR A 10 13.56 -4.32 42.26
N THR A 11 12.85 -5.31 41.69
CA THR A 11 13.36 -6.68 41.53
C THR A 11 14.14 -6.79 40.22
N SER A 12 15.44 -6.49 40.29
CA SER A 12 16.37 -6.35 39.15
C SER A 12 16.91 -7.66 38.56
N THR A 13 16.28 -8.82 38.81
CA THR A 13 16.80 -10.14 38.36
C THR A 13 15.89 -10.88 37.38
N THR A 14 14.60 -10.54 37.27
CA THR A 14 13.67 -11.13 36.28
C THR A 14 13.70 -10.40 34.93
N ASP A 15 13.94 -9.09 34.91
CA ASP A 15 14.00 -8.28 33.68
C ASP A 15 15.21 -8.61 32.79
N ALA A 16 16.33 -8.99 33.39
CA ALA A 16 17.52 -9.40 32.65
C ALA A 16 17.29 -10.72 31.88
N GLY A 17 16.48 -11.64 32.41
CA GLY A 17 16.11 -12.89 31.74
C GLY A 17 15.17 -12.68 30.55
N VAL A 18 14.22 -11.74 30.67
CA VAL A 18 13.32 -11.33 29.58
C VAL A 18 14.11 -10.62 28.48
N LEU A 19 14.97 -9.67 28.83
CA LEU A 19 15.84 -8.98 27.88
C LEU A 19 16.85 -9.92 27.20
N HIS A 20 17.37 -10.93 27.92
CA HIS A 20 18.29 -11.92 27.33
C HIS A 20 17.56 -12.87 26.36
N ARG A 21 16.31 -13.28 26.66
CA ARG A 21 15.45 -14.02 25.73
C ARG A 21 15.05 -13.18 24.52
N VAL A 22 14.84 -11.88 24.70
CA VAL A 22 14.60 -10.90 23.61
C VAL A 22 15.85 -10.73 22.73
N LYS A 23 17.05 -10.70 23.32
CA LYS A 23 18.32 -10.60 22.58
C LYS A 23 18.62 -11.85 21.74
N THR A 24 18.30 -13.05 22.23
CA THR A 24 18.42 -14.30 21.46
C THR A 24 17.25 -14.54 20.48
N ALA A 25 16.13 -13.82 20.63
CA ALA A 25 15.06 -13.79 19.63
C ALA A 25 15.46 -13.01 18.35
N LEU A 26 16.41 -12.08 18.45
CA LEU A 26 16.82 -11.14 17.39
C LEU A 26 17.96 -11.64 16.46
N THR A 27 18.42 -12.89 16.59
CA THR A 27 19.33 -13.54 15.62
C THR A 27 18.59 -14.07 14.39
N PRO A 28 19.24 -14.17 13.20
CA PRO A 28 18.57 -14.32 11.91
C PRO A 28 18.05 -15.75 11.71
N MET A 29 16.85 -15.99 12.23
CA MET A 29 15.89 -16.94 11.67
C MET A 29 14.66 -16.13 11.27
N THR A 30 13.96 -16.55 10.22
CA THR A 30 12.73 -15.92 9.75
C THR A 30 11.76 -15.72 10.91
N LEU A 31 11.38 -14.47 11.16
CA LEU A 31 10.50 -14.01 12.25
C LEU A 31 9.23 -14.89 12.39
N ASP A 32 8.75 -15.42 11.26
CA ASP A 32 7.59 -16.31 11.15
C ASP A 32 7.74 -17.63 11.93
N ALA A 33 8.94 -18.23 11.95
CA ALA A 33 9.18 -19.51 12.62
C ALA A 33 9.20 -19.40 14.16
N LYS A 34 9.60 -18.24 14.69
CA LYS A 34 9.52 -17.95 16.14
C LYS A 34 8.12 -17.47 16.56
N LEU A 35 7.38 -16.83 15.65
CA LEU A 35 5.99 -16.37 15.89
C LEU A 35 5.00 -17.52 16.07
N ASP A 36 5.25 -18.67 15.44
CA ASP A 36 4.40 -19.85 15.51
C ASP A 36 4.45 -20.58 16.86
N GLN A 37 5.45 -20.31 17.70
CA GLN A 37 5.61 -20.93 19.03
C GLN A 37 4.83 -20.20 20.14
N LEU A 38 4.31 -18.99 19.87
CA LEU A 38 3.58 -18.19 20.86
C LEU A 38 2.10 -18.55 20.83
N THR A 39 1.68 -19.39 21.77
CA THR A 39 0.28 -19.82 21.93
C THR A 39 -0.54 -18.83 22.76
N SER A 40 0.09 -18.06 23.65
CA SER A 40 -0.57 -17.12 24.57
C SER A 40 -0.78 -15.73 23.96
N VAL A 41 -2.00 -15.20 24.09
CA VAL A 41 -2.35 -13.81 23.74
C VAL A 41 -1.53 -12.81 24.58
N ALA A 42 -1.29 -13.12 25.86
CA ALA A 42 -0.55 -12.24 26.77
C ALA A 42 0.92 -12.10 26.34
N ASP A 43 1.55 -13.21 25.94
CA ASP A 43 2.93 -13.19 25.45
C ASP A 43 3.04 -12.38 24.15
N ARG A 44 2.03 -12.51 23.27
CA ARG A 44 1.97 -11.70 22.05
C ARG A 44 1.84 -10.21 22.39
N ILE A 45 0.95 -9.83 23.31
CA ILE A 45 0.80 -8.43 23.74
C ILE A 45 2.12 -7.89 24.29
N ALA A 46 2.83 -8.66 25.12
CA ALA A 46 4.10 -8.24 25.68
C ALA A 46 5.15 -7.94 24.59
N LEU A 47 5.21 -8.77 23.55
CA LEU A 47 6.09 -8.53 22.39
C LEU A 47 5.70 -7.29 21.61
N GLU A 48 4.40 -7.06 21.37
CA GLU A 48 3.94 -5.87 20.66
C GLU A 48 4.23 -4.60 21.47
N VAL A 49 4.08 -4.65 22.80
CA VAL A 49 4.42 -3.53 23.70
C VAL A 49 5.93 -3.25 23.68
N ALA A 50 6.77 -4.27 23.69
CA ALA A 50 8.22 -4.11 23.60
C ALA A 50 8.61 -3.50 22.23
N GLY A 51 8.05 -4.01 21.14
CA GLY A 51 8.24 -3.47 19.79
C GLY A 51 7.79 -2.01 19.69
N TYR A 52 6.60 -1.69 20.20
CA TYR A 52 6.09 -0.32 20.24
C TYR A 52 7.04 0.63 20.99
N LYS A 53 7.46 0.28 22.21
CA LYS A 53 8.38 1.10 23.01
C LYS A 53 9.71 1.33 22.30
N GLN A 54 10.27 0.28 21.68
CA GLN A 54 11.51 0.40 20.92
C GLN A 54 11.34 1.38 19.74
N ARG A 55 10.25 1.26 18.98
CA ARG A 55 10.02 2.11 17.81
C ARG A 55 9.77 3.57 18.18
N VAL A 56 9.06 3.84 19.28
CA VAL A 56 8.91 5.19 19.83
C VAL A 56 10.27 5.77 20.23
N ALA A 57 11.12 4.98 20.90
CA ALA A 57 12.47 5.43 21.26
C ALA A 57 13.33 5.73 20.02
N ASP A 58 13.23 4.92 18.95
CA ASP A 58 13.89 5.17 17.67
C ASP A 58 13.43 6.51 17.05
N ILE A 59 12.12 6.80 17.07
CA ILE A 59 11.54 8.07 16.57
C ILE A 59 12.04 9.26 17.38
N GLU A 60 12.03 9.17 18.72
CA GLU A 60 12.51 10.23 19.60
C GLU A 60 14.01 10.50 19.40
N TRP A 61 14.80 9.45 19.22
CA TRP A 61 16.22 9.55 18.95
C TRP A 61 16.48 10.24 17.60
N ASP A 62 15.72 9.86 16.56
CA ASP A 62 15.77 10.52 15.25
C ASP A 62 15.41 12.01 15.34
N ALA A 63 14.39 12.37 16.12
CA ALA A 63 13.97 13.76 16.33
C ALA A 63 15.03 14.59 17.06
N LYS A 64 15.63 14.05 18.14
CA LYS A 64 16.69 14.72 18.93
C LYS A 64 17.96 14.96 18.11
N ASN A 65 18.27 14.08 17.17
CA ASN A 65 19.39 14.25 16.25
C ASN A 65 19.10 15.25 15.11
N TYR A 66 17.83 15.56 14.86
CA TYR A 66 17.42 16.58 13.89
C TYR A 66 17.49 17.99 14.49
N THR A 67 17.15 18.14 15.77
CA THR A 67 17.12 19.44 16.46
C THR A 67 18.48 19.88 17.00
N ASN A 68 19.38 18.94 17.31
CA ASN A 68 20.76 19.27 17.68
C ASN A 68 21.62 19.56 16.44
N LEU A 69 21.48 20.78 15.91
CA LEU A 69 22.36 21.39 14.92
C LEU A 69 23.75 21.66 15.51
N ASN A 70 24.49 20.61 15.87
CA ASN A 70 25.92 20.73 16.08
C ASN A 70 26.57 20.95 14.70
N LEU A 71 27.25 22.08 14.52
CA LEU A 71 27.98 22.46 13.29
C LEU A 71 28.94 21.34 12.79
N SER A 72 29.40 20.47 13.69
CA SER A 72 30.22 19.29 13.37
C SER A 72 29.45 18.12 12.73
N ASN A 73 28.14 18.02 12.92
CA ASN A 73 27.26 17.02 12.29
C ASN A 73 26.74 17.47 10.91
N LEU A 74 26.67 18.79 10.67
CA LEU A 74 26.24 19.36 9.39
C LEU A 74 27.18 18.98 8.23
N LEU A 75 28.48 18.86 8.51
CA LEU A 75 29.50 18.52 7.52
C LEU A 75 29.65 17.00 7.29
N ARG A 76 29.03 16.15 8.13
CA ARG A 76 29.28 14.69 8.11
C ARG A 76 28.09 13.79 7.76
N LYS A 77 26.85 14.25 7.78
CA LYS A 77 25.70 13.42 7.41
C LYS A 77 24.87 14.05 6.29
N LYS A 78 25.22 13.69 5.04
CA LYS A 78 24.31 13.84 3.90
C LYS A 78 23.05 13.02 4.21
N GLN A 79 21.95 13.70 4.59
CA GLN A 79 20.63 13.07 4.69
C GLN A 79 20.28 12.43 3.34
N SER A 80 20.30 11.10 3.32
CA SER A 80 19.85 10.28 2.19
C SER A 80 18.33 10.12 2.25
N CYS A 81 17.65 10.03 1.09
CA CYS A 81 16.24 9.66 0.97
C CYS A 81 15.90 8.35 1.69
N ARG A 82 16.91 7.47 1.86
CA ARG A 82 16.82 6.24 2.64
C ARG A 82 16.39 6.52 4.07
N PHE A 83 16.75 7.68 4.62
CA PHE A 83 16.33 8.11 5.94
C PHE A 83 14.87 8.57 5.95
N SER A 84 14.40 9.30 4.93
CA SER A 84 13.00 9.73 4.81
C SER A 84 12.04 8.53 4.70
N LEU A 85 12.30 7.63 3.73
CA LEU A 85 11.49 6.44 3.55
C LEU A 85 11.58 5.48 4.75
N ALA A 86 12.77 5.37 5.38
CA ALA A 86 12.93 4.58 6.60
C ALA A 86 12.16 5.19 7.78
N ARG A 87 12.10 6.52 7.89
CA ARG A 87 11.34 7.22 8.93
C ARG A 87 9.84 6.99 8.74
N VAL A 88 9.32 7.15 7.54
CA VAL A 88 7.89 6.83 7.27
C VAL A 88 7.60 5.37 7.61
N LYS A 89 8.47 4.43 7.20
CA LYS A 89 8.34 3.01 7.59
C LYS A 89 8.36 2.83 9.11
N LEU A 90 9.21 3.55 9.83
CA LEU A 90 9.30 3.48 11.29
C LEU A 90 7.98 3.93 11.95
N HIS A 91 7.34 4.98 11.43
CA HIS A 91 6.02 5.43 11.87
C HIS A 91 4.92 4.39 11.54
N VAL A 92 4.97 3.76 10.35
CA VAL A 92 4.06 2.64 10.00
C VAL A 92 4.23 1.47 10.97
N GLU A 93 5.47 1.06 11.26
CA GLU A 93 5.76 -0.04 12.20
C GLU A 93 5.31 0.31 13.63
N THR A 94 5.47 1.57 14.04
CA THR A 94 4.98 2.07 15.34
C THR A 94 3.45 1.99 15.43
N ALA A 95 2.75 2.48 14.41
CA ALA A 95 1.29 2.42 14.34
C ALA A 95 0.79 0.97 14.27
N LEU A 96 1.50 0.09 13.56
CA LEU A 96 1.20 -1.34 13.48
C LEU A 96 1.23 -2.00 14.86
N HIS A 97 2.30 -1.80 15.63
CA HIS A 97 2.41 -2.33 16.99
C HIS A 97 1.33 -1.76 17.91
N LYS A 98 1.07 -0.45 17.85
CA LYS A 98 0.01 0.19 18.62
C LYS A 98 -1.36 -0.42 18.32
N ARG A 99 -1.70 -0.57 17.03
CA ARG A 99 -2.97 -1.18 16.61
C ARG A 99 -3.07 -2.64 17.02
N ALA A 100 -1.98 -3.41 16.89
CA ALA A 100 -1.94 -4.79 17.34
C ALA A 100 -2.27 -4.93 18.83
N ILE A 101 -1.70 -4.05 19.67
CA ILE A 101 -1.99 -4.02 21.12
C ILE A 101 -3.48 -3.73 21.37
N GLU A 102 -4.05 -2.74 20.69
CA GLU A 102 -5.47 -2.39 20.80
C GLU A 102 -6.38 -3.56 20.41
N VAL A 103 -6.11 -4.18 19.26
CA VAL A 103 -6.88 -5.32 18.72
C VAL A 103 -6.75 -6.56 19.59
N LEU A 104 -5.61 -6.80 20.23
CA LEU A 104 -5.40 -7.96 21.10
C LEU A 104 -5.91 -7.75 22.53
N LYS A 105 -6.08 -6.50 22.96
CA LYS A 105 -6.69 -6.15 24.26
C LYS A 105 -8.22 -6.06 24.21
N SER A 106 -8.82 -5.90 23.04
CA SER A 106 -10.29 -5.89 22.92
C SER A 106 -10.88 -7.22 23.41
N THR A 107 -12.04 -7.17 24.06
CA THR A 107 -12.66 -8.30 24.77
C THR A 107 -13.57 -9.17 23.89
N ASP A 108 -13.54 -9.02 22.56
CA ASP A 108 -14.36 -9.85 21.65
C ASP A 108 -13.80 -11.28 21.54
N GLU A 109 -14.15 -12.08 22.55
CA GLU A 109 -13.82 -13.50 22.72
C GLU A 109 -14.67 -14.40 21.80
N THR A 110 -14.41 -14.37 20.50
CA THR A 110 -14.94 -15.41 19.58
C THR A 110 -13.85 -16.19 18.85
N SER A 111 -12.58 -15.77 18.91
CA SER A 111 -11.47 -16.53 18.33
C SER A 111 -10.44 -16.92 19.38
N ALA A 112 -10.18 -18.23 19.47
CA ALA A 112 -9.15 -18.80 20.34
C ALA A 112 -7.71 -18.44 19.93
N ARG A 113 -7.50 -17.86 18.73
CA ARG A 113 -6.15 -17.55 18.21
C ARG A 113 -5.97 -16.05 17.95
N TRP A 114 -4.94 -15.48 18.57
CA TRP A 114 -4.54 -14.07 18.38
C TRP A 114 -4.33 -13.69 16.90
N LYS A 115 -3.87 -14.64 16.06
CA LYS A 115 -3.65 -14.43 14.63
C LYS A 115 -4.93 -14.04 13.91
N ASP A 116 -6.04 -14.70 14.23
CA ASP A 116 -7.30 -14.47 13.54
C ASP A 116 -7.90 -13.13 13.95
N ARG A 117 -7.67 -12.69 15.20
CA ARG A 117 -8.05 -11.36 15.66
C ARG A 117 -7.35 -10.27 14.84
N LEU A 118 -6.02 -10.36 14.72
CA LEU A 118 -5.24 -9.42 13.92
C LEU A 118 -5.60 -9.47 12.42
N ARG A 119 -5.87 -10.67 11.89
CA ARG A 119 -6.28 -10.84 10.48
C ARG A 119 -7.70 -10.37 10.17
N ARG A 120 -8.54 -10.10 11.18
CA ARG A 120 -9.87 -9.52 10.98
C ARG A 120 -9.83 -8.00 10.97
N ASP A 121 -8.92 -7.38 11.75
CA ASP A 121 -8.81 -5.93 11.85
C ASP A 121 -8.27 -5.29 10.57
N LEU A 122 -9.08 -4.45 9.92
CA LEU A 122 -8.78 -3.84 8.64
C LEU A 122 -7.56 -2.90 8.70
N ILE A 123 -7.46 -2.12 9.76
CA ILE A 123 -6.38 -1.14 9.95
C ILE A 123 -5.05 -1.87 10.13
N TYR A 124 -4.99 -2.91 10.97
CA TYR A 124 -3.82 -3.74 11.18
C TYR A 124 -3.35 -4.36 9.86
N ARG A 125 -4.27 -4.95 9.07
CA ARG A 125 -3.94 -5.56 7.78
C ARG A 125 -3.34 -4.54 6.81
N THR A 126 -3.93 -3.34 6.75
CA THR A 126 -3.44 -2.26 5.90
C THR A 126 -2.02 -1.85 6.32
N LEU A 127 -1.79 -1.61 7.61
CA LEU A 127 -0.47 -1.28 8.17
C LEU A 127 0.56 -2.38 7.92
N PHE A 128 0.16 -3.65 8.04
CA PHE A 128 1.03 -4.79 7.79
C PHE A 128 1.49 -4.83 6.33
N SER A 129 0.55 -4.67 5.40
CA SER A 129 0.85 -4.60 3.97
C SER A 129 1.69 -3.37 3.61
N GLN A 130 1.41 -2.19 4.20
CA GLN A 130 2.26 -1.01 4.06
C GLN A 130 3.70 -1.28 4.53
N ALA A 131 3.87 -1.88 5.70
CA ALA A 131 5.20 -2.21 6.23
C ALA A 131 5.96 -3.19 5.32
N LYS A 132 5.28 -4.20 4.77
CA LYS A 132 5.86 -5.14 3.79
C LYS A 132 6.27 -4.40 2.52
N TRP A 133 5.39 -3.55 1.98
CA TRP A 133 5.64 -2.77 0.77
C TRP A 133 6.83 -1.83 0.92
N LEU A 134 6.84 -1.01 1.98
CA LEU A 134 7.93 -0.08 2.27
C LEU A 134 9.26 -0.79 2.51
N ARG A 135 9.24 -1.99 3.12
CA ARG A 135 10.45 -2.82 3.28
C ARG A 135 10.99 -3.28 1.92
N ALA A 136 10.14 -3.72 1.01
CA ALA A 136 10.55 -4.12 -0.34
C ALA A 136 11.17 -2.94 -1.12
N VAL A 137 10.53 -1.76 -1.07
CA VAL A 137 11.07 -0.53 -1.69
C VAL A 137 12.42 -0.15 -1.09
N LEU A 138 12.54 -0.13 0.24
CA LEU A 138 13.80 0.20 0.92
C LEU A 138 14.93 -0.78 0.57
N SER A 139 14.63 -2.08 0.50
CA SER A 139 15.61 -3.09 0.08
C SER A 139 16.10 -2.83 -1.33
N HIS A 140 15.20 -2.51 -2.26
CA HIS A 140 15.54 -2.17 -3.64
C HIS A 140 16.43 -0.92 -3.72
N VAL A 141 16.03 0.18 -3.06
CA VAL A 141 16.78 1.44 -3.07
C VAL A 141 18.15 1.32 -2.38
N LYS A 142 18.28 0.45 -1.37
CA LYS A 142 19.56 0.19 -0.68
C LYS A 142 20.55 -0.63 -1.50
N ALA A 143 20.07 -1.46 -2.43
CA ALA A 143 20.91 -2.30 -3.26
C ALA A 143 21.82 -1.50 -4.20
N ILE A 144 21.48 -0.23 -4.46
CA ILE A 144 22.22 0.64 -5.39
C ILE A 144 23.22 1.49 -4.60
N PRO A 145 24.52 1.52 -4.94
CA PRO A 145 25.52 2.33 -4.23
C PRO A 145 25.15 3.82 -4.09
N THR A 146 25.56 4.48 -2.99
CA THR A 146 25.32 5.93 -2.80
C THR A 146 26.28 6.82 -3.60
N SER A 147 27.46 6.31 -3.94
CA SER A 147 28.43 6.97 -4.85
C SER A 147 27.84 7.25 -6.23
N GLN A 148 26.85 6.45 -6.59
CA GLN A 148 26.11 6.45 -7.84
C GLN A 148 24.94 7.45 -7.84
N MET A 149 24.62 8.11 -6.72
CA MET A 149 23.47 9.04 -6.59
C MET A 149 23.92 10.49 -6.31
N ARG A 150 25.09 10.91 -6.80
CA ARG A 150 25.69 12.21 -6.46
C ARG A 150 25.32 13.29 -7.48
N ARG A 151 24.67 14.36 -7.00
CA ARG A 151 24.40 15.61 -7.72
C ARG A 151 25.69 16.28 -8.23
N GLU A 152 25.69 16.75 -9.46
CA GLU A 152 26.80 17.52 -10.03
C GLU A 152 26.82 18.94 -9.46
N SER A 153 28.02 19.50 -9.39
CA SER A 153 28.25 20.91 -9.07
C SER A 153 27.89 21.79 -10.26
N ALA A 154 27.54 23.05 -10.00
CA ALA A 154 27.26 24.02 -11.06
C ALA A 154 28.42 24.15 -12.08
N ASP A 155 29.66 23.91 -11.64
CA ASP A 155 30.85 23.94 -12.50
C ASP A 155 30.93 22.73 -13.45
N GLU A 156 30.47 21.55 -13.02
CA GLU A 156 30.41 20.32 -13.85
C GLU A 156 29.34 20.45 -14.94
N VAL A 157 28.17 21.01 -14.60
CA VAL A 157 27.08 21.36 -15.53
C VAL A 157 27.54 22.34 -16.61
N LEU A 158 28.24 23.40 -16.19
CA LEU A 158 28.77 24.42 -17.10
C LEU A 158 29.88 23.87 -18.02
N GLN A 159 30.66 22.88 -17.56
CA GLN A 159 31.66 22.21 -18.39
C GLN A 159 31.03 21.25 -19.41
N ALA A 160 29.93 20.57 -19.06
CA ALA A 160 29.20 19.69 -19.97
C ALA A 160 28.41 20.47 -21.06
N ALA A 161 27.92 21.67 -20.73
CA ALA A 161 27.16 22.54 -21.64
C ALA A 161 28.00 23.23 -22.73
N VAL A 162 29.30 22.95 -22.86
CA VAL A 162 30.20 23.53 -23.88
C VAL A 162 29.97 22.92 -25.28
N ALA A 163 29.06 21.95 -25.44
CA ALA A 163 28.60 21.47 -26.75
C ALA A 163 27.53 22.44 -27.34
N PRO A 164 27.66 22.90 -28.61
CA PRO A 164 27.07 24.16 -29.06
C PRO A 164 25.55 24.19 -29.33
N ASP A 165 24.76 23.19 -28.92
CA ASP A 165 23.34 23.10 -29.28
C ASP A 165 22.35 22.86 -28.11
N GLN A 166 22.81 22.85 -26.86
CA GLN A 166 21.91 22.69 -25.71
C GLN A 166 21.53 24.05 -25.13
N LYS A 167 20.32 24.53 -25.45
CA LYS A 167 19.66 25.61 -24.71
C LYS A 167 19.68 25.26 -23.22
N LEU A 168 20.31 26.10 -22.40
CA LEU A 168 20.24 26.08 -20.94
C LEU A 168 18.75 26.01 -20.52
N ARG A 169 18.27 24.79 -20.26
CA ARG A 169 16.99 24.56 -19.61
C ARG A 169 17.11 25.21 -18.24
N ARG A 170 16.04 25.88 -17.78
CA ARG A 170 15.95 26.43 -16.41
C ARG A 170 16.57 25.43 -15.44
N LEU A 171 17.59 25.87 -14.69
CA LEU A 171 18.38 25.14 -13.69
C LEU A 171 17.61 23.95 -13.07
N SER A 172 17.57 22.84 -13.80
CA SER A 172 16.91 21.63 -13.34
C SER A 172 17.89 20.94 -12.42
N LEU A 173 17.40 20.44 -11.28
CA LEU A 173 18.19 19.69 -10.32
C LEU A 173 18.77 18.36 -10.88
N ASP A 174 18.45 18.02 -12.13
CA ASP A 174 18.69 16.73 -12.79
C ASP A 174 20.08 16.51 -13.39
N GLU A 175 21.01 17.45 -13.30
CA GLU A 175 22.40 17.17 -13.70
C GLU A 175 23.10 16.39 -12.57
N CYS A 176 22.81 15.09 -12.58
CA CYS A 176 23.33 14.08 -11.68
C CYS A 176 23.86 12.98 -12.60
N ASN A 177 25.09 13.15 -13.11
CA ASN A 177 25.91 12.15 -13.80
C ASN A 177 25.11 11.10 -14.60
N GLN A 178 24.39 11.54 -15.64
CA GLN A 178 23.77 10.63 -16.61
C GLN A 178 24.82 9.75 -17.32
N GLN A 179 26.11 10.09 -17.21
CA GLN A 179 27.22 9.35 -17.80
C GLN A 179 27.72 8.19 -16.92
N ALA A 180 27.55 8.26 -15.60
CA ALA A 180 27.98 7.17 -14.70
C ALA A 180 26.91 6.09 -14.52
N LEU A 181 25.63 6.45 -14.70
CA LEU A 181 24.49 5.52 -14.68
C LEU A 181 23.48 5.93 -15.73
N HIS A 182 22.98 4.95 -16.48
CA HIS A 182 21.77 5.04 -17.29
C HIS A 182 20.53 5.25 -16.41
N PHE A 183 20.48 6.28 -15.56
CA PHE A 183 19.25 6.70 -14.93
C PHE A 183 18.40 7.41 -15.98
N SER A 184 17.36 6.73 -16.41
CA SER A 184 16.34 7.29 -17.28
C SER A 184 15.71 8.52 -16.62
N SER A 185 15.57 9.62 -17.36
CA SER A 185 14.74 10.75 -16.93
C SER A 185 13.33 10.29 -16.55
N LEU A 186 12.61 11.08 -15.75
CA LEU A 186 11.22 10.75 -15.37
C LEU A 186 10.36 10.48 -16.60
N THR A 187 10.47 11.31 -17.64
CA THR A 187 9.77 11.16 -18.92
C THR A 187 10.09 9.83 -19.61
N HIS A 188 11.36 9.39 -19.59
CA HIS A 188 11.73 8.10 -20.14
C HIS A 188 11.16 6.94 -19.31
N LEU A 189 11.23 7.03 -17.98
CA LEU A 189 10.63 6.05 -17.07
C LEU A 189 9.12 5.90 -17.33
N LEU A 190 8.41 7.03 -17.44
CA LEU A 190 6.98 7.06 -17.72
C LEU A 190 6.66 6.44 -19.08
N SER A 191 7.46 6.74 -20.11
CA SER A 191 7.29 6.13 -21.45
C SER A 191 7.50 4.62 -21.47
N SER A 192 8.38 4.11 -20.60
CA SER A 192 8.70 2.68 -20.47
C SER A 192 7.77 1.92 -19.52
N THR A 193 6.87 2.63 -18.83
CA THR A 193 5.95 2.04 -17.86
C THR A 193 4.78 1.40 -18.60
N PRO A 194 4.52 0.10 -18.42
CA PRO A 194 3.43 -0.55 -19.10
C PRO A 194 2.08 -0.02 -18.59
N PRO A 195 1.06 0.06 -19.45
CA PRO A 195 -0.25 0.61 -19.09
C PRO A 195 -0.98 -0.24 -18.06
N THR A 196 -0.67 -1.52 -17.98
CA THR A 196 -1.13 -2.45 -16.94
C THR A 196 0.06 -3.26 -16.46
N ALA A 197 0.08 -3.60 -15.18
CA ALA A 197 1.10 -4.50 -14.65
C ALA A 197 0.45 -5.70 -13.97
N THR A 198 1.25 -6.75 -13.76
CA THR A 198 0.78 -7.98 -13.13
C THR A 198 0.11 -7.66 -11.79
N PRO A 199 -1.15 -8.08 -11.57
CA PRO A 199 -1.91 -7.73 -10.38
C PRO A 199 -1.39 -8.56 -9.20
N THR A 200 -0.42 -8.01 -8.47
CA THR A 200 0.12 -8.58 -7.25
C THR A 200 0.17 -7.52 -6.14
N ASP A 201 0.16 -7.96 -4.88
CA ASP A 201 0.37 -7.10 -3.71
C ASP A 201 1.86 -6.74 -3.49
N GLU A 202 2.70 -6.90 -4.52
CA GLU A 202 4.12 -6.55 -4.48
C GLU A 202 4.43 -5.35 -5.39
N PRO A 203 5.43 -4.53 -5.04
CA PRO A 203 5.82 -3.40 -5.88
C PRO A 203 6.32 -3.87 -7.25
N CYS A 204 5.75 -3.34 -8.34
CA CYS A 204 6.22 -3.67 -9.68
C CYS A 204 7.55 -2.98 -10.02
N LYS A 205 8.22 -3.46 -11.07
CA LYS A 205 9.50 -2.89 -11.54
C LYS A 205 9.43 -1.39 -11.85
N SER A 206 8.38 -0.93 -12.53
CA SER A 206 8.20 0.49 -12.88
C SER A 206 8.02 1.38 -11.64
N TYR A 207 7.29 0.90 -10.64
CA TYR A 207 7.14 1.61 -9.37
C TYR A 207 8.45 1.63 -8.56
N LEU A 208 9.19 0.52 -8.54
CA LEU A 208 10.51 0.48 -7.91
C LEU A 208 11.51 1.43 -8.59
N ALA A 209 11.48 1.50 -9.92
CA ALA A 209 12.26 2.48 -10.67
C ALA A 209 11.85 3.92 -10.34
N PHE A 210 10.55 4.18 -10.13
CA PHE A 210 10.06 5.50 -9.74
C PHE A 210 10.54 5.92 -8.34
N GLU A 211 10.48 5.02 -7.36
CA GLU A 211 11.01 5.27 -6.01
C GLU A 211 12.53 5.50 -6.01
N LEU A 212 13.24 4.80 -6.90
CA LEU A 212 14.65 4.99 -7.13
C LEU A 212 14.95 6.34 -7.80
N PHE A 213 14.12 6.76 -8.75
CA PHE A 213 14.20 8.09 -9.36
C PHE A 213 14.06 9.18 -8.29
N LEU A 214 12.99 9.16 -7.48
CA LEU A 214 12.77 10.12 -6.38
C LEU A 214 13.94 10.16 -5.39
N THR A 215 14.56 9.01 -5.18
CA THR A 215 15.77 8.86 -4.36
C THR A 215 16.97 9.57 -4.99
N ALA A 216 17.22 9.32 -6.28
CA ALA A 216 18.34 9.85 -7.03
C ALA A 216 18.21 11.38 -7.25
N SER A 217 16.99 11.87 -7.49
CA SER A 217 16.69 13.30 -7.62
C SER A 217 16.67 14.04 -6.28
N LEU A 218 16.87 13.34 -5.15
CA LEU A 218 16.85 13.90 -3.81
C LEU A 218 15.52 14.60 -3.48
N PHE A 219 14.39 14.05 -3.95
CA PHE A 219 13.05 14.58 -3.70
C PHE A 219 12.81 14.89 -2.21
N HIS A 220 13.33 14.06 -1.29
CA HIS A 220 13.22 14.25 0.16
C HIS A 220 13.89 15.53 0.71
N LYS A 221 14.72 16.20 -0.08
CA LYS A 221 15.36 17.48 0.28
C LYS A 221 14.62 18.69 -0.27
N THR A 222 13.67 18.48 -1.17
CA THR A 222 12.82 19.57 -1.67
C THR A 222 11.83 19.97 -0.57
N ASP A 223 11.34 21.20 -0.62
CA ASP A 223 10.33 21.68 0.34
C ASP A 223 9.08 20.80 0.29
N LEU A 224 8.68 20.37 -0.90
CA LEU A 224 7.56 19.46 -1.11
C LEU A 224 7.83 18.09 -0.48
N GLY A 225 9.00 17.50 -0.71
CA GLY A 225 9.35 16.20 -0.14
C GLY A 225 9.43 16.22 1.38
N MET A 226 10.00 17.28 1.97
CA MET A 226 10.03 17.47 3.42
C MET A 226 8.63 17.66 4.00
N ALA A 227 7.79 18.47 3.36
CA ALA A 227 6.39 18.67 3.76
C ALA A 227 5.59 17.37 3.67
N PHE A 228 5.77 16.61 2.59
CA PHE A 228 5.12 15.31 2.39
C PHE A 228 5.55 14.28 3.43
N GLU A 229 6.85 14.18 3.76
CA GLU A 229 7.35 13.32 4.83
C GLU A 229 6.76 13.70 6.18
N SER A 230 6.76 15.00 6.51
CA SER A 230 6.18 15.52 7.76
C SER A 230 4.69 15.19 7.86
N HIS A 231 3.94 15.37 6.77
CA HIS A 231 2.54 14.98 6.66
C HIS A 231 2.35 13.48 6.86
N CYS A 232 3.21 12.64 6.28
CA CYS A 232 3.18 11.20 6.49
C CYS A 232 3.38 10.83 7.96
N CYS A 233 4.41 11.36 8.60
CA CYS A 233 4.77 11.03 9.98
C CYS A 233 3.69 11.48 10.97
N SER A 234 3.15 12.69 10.80
CA SER A 234 2.06 13.22 11.63
C SER A 234 0.76 12.45 11.45
N SER A 235 0.37 12.17 10.20
CA SER A 235 -0.86 11.42 9.90
C SER A 235 -0.81 9.97 10.37
N LEU A 236 0.36 9.33 10.35
CA LEU A 236 0.53 7.96 10.87
C LEU A 236 0.50 7.92 12.40
N ALA A 237 0.96 8.99 13.07
CA ALA A 237 0.90 9.08 14.53
C ALA A 237 -0.55 9.19 15.05
N SER A 238 -1.41 9.90 14.32
CA SER A 238 -2.84 10.04 14.62
C SER A 238 -3.74 9.01 13.93
N LEU A 239 -3.20 8.24 12.96
CA LEU A 239 -3.96 7.42 12.02
C LEU A 239 -5.09 8.20 11.31
N SER A 240 -4.82 9.45 10.95
CA SER A 240 -5.76 10.33 10.27
C SER A 240 -5.01 11.32 9.39
N SER A 241 -5.49 11.55 8.16
CA SER A 241 -4.92 12.55 7.25
C SER A 241 -5.77 13.82 7.24
N THR A 242 -5.13 14.97 7.38
CA THR A 242 -5.78 16.30 7.25
C THR A 242 -6.06 16.70 5.80
N THR A 243 -5.44 16.01 4.84
CA THR A 243 -5.62 16.25 3.40
C THR A 243 -6.25 15.03 2.76
N SER A 244 -7.18 15.21 1.82
CA SER A 244 -7.78 14.08 1.09
C SER A 244 -6.76 13.40 0.18
N PHE A 245 -6.98 12.11 -0.08
CA PHE A 245 -6.08 11.30 -0.90
C PHE A 245 -5.86 11.89 -2.30
N HIS A 246 -6.95 12.22 -3.01
CA HIS A 246 -6.85 12.78 -4.36
C HIS A 246 -6.18 14.15 -4.41
N THR A 247 -6.42 15.01 -3.42
CA THR A 247 -5.75 16.31 -3.35
C THR A 247 -4.25 16.14 -3.20
N LEU A 248 -3.81 15.26 -2.30
CA LEU A 248 -2.39 15.00 -2.07
C LEU A 248 -1.72 14.39 -3.31
N VAL A 249 -2.35 13.40 -3.94
CA VAL A 249 -1.88 12.80 -5.20
C VAL A 249 -1.78 13.86 -6.29
N GLY A 250 -2.80 14.71 -6.44
CA GLY A 250 -2.84 15.76 -7.45
C GLY A 250 -1.78 16.83 -7.24
N GLN A 251 -1.52 17.24 -6.00
CA GLN A 251 -0.50 18.23 -5.66
C GLN A 251 0.91 17.69 -5.95
N VAL A 252 1.22 16.47 -5.48
CA VAL A 252 2.53 15.87 -5.73
C VAL A 252 2.74 15.57 -7.21
N SER A 253 1.73 15.06 -7.91
CA SER A 253 1.83 14.78 -9.35
C SER A 253 2.10 16.04 -10.17
N ARG A 254 1.38 17.14 -9.88
CA ARG A 254 1.59 18.41 -10.58
C ARG A 254 2.97 18.98 -10.33
N ALA A 255 3.42 19.00 -9.08
CA ALA A 255 4.75 19.50 -8.76
C ALA A 255 5.86 18.69 -9.45
N LEU A 256 5.76 17.35 -9.46
CA LEU A 256 6.72 16.50 -10.18
C LEU A 256 6.63 16.67 -11.70
N ALA A 257 5.44 16.89 -12.25
CA ALA A 257 5.26 17.14 -13.67
C ALA A 257 5.91 18.47 -14.08
N ASP A 258 5.69 19.52 -13.30
CA ASP A 258 6.24 20.87 -13.52
C ASP A 258 7.77 20.89 -13.34
N GLU A 259 8.29 20.18 -12.33
CA GLU A 259 9.73 20.14 -12.02
C GLU A 259 10.53 19.39 -13.10
N HIS A 260 9.95 18.35 -13.70
CA HIS A 260 10.65 17.48 -14.66
C HIS A 260 10.12 17.60 -16.10
N ASP A 261 9.38 18.66 -16.43
CA ASP A 261 8.80 18.93 -17.75
C ASP A 261 8.06 17.70 -18.34
N VAL A 262 7.23 17.03 -17.53
CA VAL A 262 6.52 15.82 -17.95
C VAL A 262 5.43 16.16 -18.97
N PRO A 263 5.42 15.52 -20.17
CA PRO A 263 4.38 15.76 -21.16
C PRO A 263 2.98 15.36 -20.67
N LEU A 264 1.96 16.09 -21.12
CA LEU A 264 0.54 15.80 -20.83
C LEU A 264 0.15 14.35 -21.14
N SER A 265 0.73 13.74 -22.19
CA SER A 265 0.48 12.35 -22.57
C SER A 265 0.93 11.32 -21.53
N GLN A 266 1.75 11.71 -20.55
CA GLN A 266 2.30 10.85 -19.51
C GLN A 266 1.77 11.17 -18.11
N GLU A 267 0.93 12.20 -17.95
CA GLU A 267 0.42 12.64 -16.66
C GLU A 267 -0.37 11.55 -15.93
N GLN A 268 -1.16 10.75 -16.65
CA GLN A 268 -1.89 9.63 -16.05
C GLN A 268 -0.96 8.58 -15.47
N THR A 269 0.10 8.22 -16.20
CA THR A 269 1.11 7.28 -15.73
C THR A 269 1.83 7.81 -14.49
N LEU A 270 2.20 9.10 -14.48
CA LEU A 270 2.79 9.75 -13.32
C LEU A 270 1.82 9.74 -12.13
N ARG A 271 0.57 10.16 -12.35
CA ARG A 271 -0.47 10.20 -11.31
C ARG A 271 -0.68 8.84 -10.69
N ARG A 272 -0.66 7.77 -11.47
CA ARG A 272 -0.74 6.39 -10.97
C ARG A 272 0.46 6.00 -10.11
N LEU A 273 1.68 6.33 -10.52
CA LEU A 273 2.88 6.07 -9.71
C LEU A 273 2.88 6.87 -8.40
N VAL A 274 2.46 8.13 -8.45
CA VAL A 274 2.28 9.00 -7.27
C VAL A 274 1.18 8.47 -6.36
N ARG A 275 0.06 7.99 -6.91
CA ARG A 275 -1.02 7.35 -6.15
C ARG A 275 -0.51 6.15 -5.35
N GLN A 276 0.27 5.27 -5.98
CA GLN A 276 0.91 4.15 -5.30
C GLN A 276 1.89 4.62 -4.22
N MET A 277 2.69 5.65 -4.51
CA MET A 277 3.66 6.23 -3.57
C MET A 277 2.97 6.79 -2.32
N VAL A 278 1.89 7.55 -2.49
CA VAL A 278 1.09 8.14 -1.41
C VAL A 278 0.40 7.04 -0.62
N TYR A 279 -0.27 6.09 -1.27
CA TYR A 279 -0.99 5.02 -0.57
C TYR A 279 -0.04 4.07 0.17
N ALA A 280 1.11 3.73 -0.39
CA ALA A 280 2.12 2.93 0.30
C ALA A 280 2.57 3.57 1.63
N ARG A 281 2.64 4.91 1.69
CA ARG A 281 3.07 5.67 2.87
C ARG A 281 1.94 5.99 3.84
N LEU A 282 0.71 6.19 3.36
CA LEU A 282 -0.40 6.74 4.13
C LEU A 282 -1.71 5.92 4.10
N GLY A 283 -1.73 4.75 3.46
CA GLY A 283 -2.93 3.94 3.23
C GLY A 283 -3.80 3.76 4.48
N ALA A 284 -3.22 3.37 5.61
CA ALA A 284 -3.98 3.22 6.86
C ALA A 284 -4.65 4.54 7.31
N ALA A 285 -3.97 5.69 7.20
CA ALA A 285 -4.57 6.98 7.57
C ALA A 285 -5.78 7.36 6.69
N PHE A 286 -5.84 6.87 5.45
CA PHE A 286 -6.99 7.06 4.55
C PHE A 286 -8.09 6.03 4.73
N ILE A 287 -7.76 4.81 5.18
CA ILE A 287 -8.74 3.75 5.45
C ILE A 287 -9.38 3.90 6.83
N THR A 288 -8.66 4.38 7.85
CA THR A 288 -9.14 4.49 9.23
C THR A 288 -10.53 5.12 9.36
N PRO A 289 -10.86 6.25 8.68
CA PRO A 289 -12.18 6.87 8.82
C PRO A 289 -13.35 5.97 8.37
N MET A 290 -13.10 5.06 7.43
CA MET A 290 -14.11 4.17 6.85
C MET A 290 -14.04 2.75 7.41
N ALA A 291 -13.01 2.40 8.17
CA ALA A 291 -12.69 1.01 8.51
C ALA A 291 -13.85 0.29 9.21
N ALA A 292 -14.46 0.91 10.22
CA ALA A 292 -15.58 0.31 10.96
C ALA A 292 -16.81 0.08 10.07
N SER A 293 -17.12 1.02 9.16
CA SER A 293 -18.24 0.87 8.21
C SER A 293 -17.98 -0.29 7.25
N LEU A 294 -16.77 -0.36 6.67
CA LEU A 294 -16.39 -1.40 5.72
C LEU A 294 -16.39 -2.79 6.38
N GLU A 295 -15.98 -2.89 7.65
CA GLU A 295 -16.04 -4.14 8.41
C GLU A 295 -17.50 -4.57 8.67
N LEU A 296 -18.38 -3.64 9.04
CA LEU A 296 -19.80 -3.92 9.22
C LEU A 296 -20.45 -4.37 7.91
N ASP A 297 -20.18 -3.68 6.80
CA ASP A 297 -20.68 -4.05 5.48
C ASP A 297 -20.19 -5.44 5.06
N GLN A 298 -18.91 -5.75 5.31
CA GLN A 298 -18.31 -7.05 5.03
C GLN A 298 -18.95 -8.17 5.85
N VAL A 299 -19.27 -7.93 7.12
CA VAL A 299 -19.99 -8.89 7.98
C VAL A 299 -21.42 -9.07 7.50
N ALA A 300 -22.12 -7.97 7.20
CA ALA A 300 -23.48 -8.00 6.70
C ALA A 300 -23.57 -8.78 5.39
N TRP A 301 -22.70 -8.49 4.42
CA TRP A 301 -22.64 -9.23 3.15
C TRP A 301 -22.35 -10.71 3.37
N LYS A 302 -21.37 -11.07 4.21
CA LYS A 302 -21.09 -12.49 4.51
C LYS A 302 -22.30 -13.24 5.06
N SER A 303 -23.16 -12.56 5.82
CA SER A 303 -24.41 -13.16 6.32
C SER A 303 -25.44 -13.46 5.22
N THR A 304 -25.42 -12.73 4.10
CA THR A 304 -26.34 -12.96 2.97
C THR A 304 -25.86 -14.06 2.03
N VAL A 305 -24.56 -14.36 2.01
CA VAL A 305 -23.95 -15.46 1.23
C VAL A 305 -24.32 -16.83 1.81
N THR A 306 -25.55 -17.26 1.57
CA THR A 306 -26.10 -18.54 2.02
C THR A 306 -26.13 -19.58 0.89
N ALA A 307 -26.27 -20.86 1.24
CA ALA A 307 -26.50 -21.94 0.25
C ALA A 307 -27.75 -21.69 -0.62
N ARG A 308 -28.76 -21.02 -0.05
CA ARG A 308 -29.98 -20.60 -0.76
C ARG A 308 -29.69 -19.50 -1.78
N ALA A 309 -28.92 -18.47 -1.39
CA ALA A 309 -28.53 -17.39 -2.30
C ALA A 309 -27.70 -17.93 -3.47
N ARG A 310 -26.71 -18.77 -3.19
CA ARG A 310 -25.88 -19.47 -4.20
C ARG A 310 -26.73 -20.27 -5.19
N SER A 311 -27.61 -21.12 -4.67
CA SER A 311 -28.52 -21.93 -5.50
C SER A 311 -29.46 -21.07 -6.34
N ARG A 312 -29.94 -19.93 -5.82
CA ARG A 312 -30.80 -19.00 -6.56
C ARG A 312 -30.04 -18.34 -7.72
N ALA A 313 -28.83 -17.84 -7.47
CA ALA A 313 -28.02 -17.21 -8.51
C ALA A 313 -27.75 -18.15 -9.68
N LEU A 314 -27.41 -19.42 -9.42
CA LEU A 314 -27.21 -20.41 -10.48
C LEU A 314 -28.49 -20.70 -11.28
N LYS A 315 -29.67 -20.64 -10.67
CA LYS A 315 -30.95 -20.88 -11.34
C LYS A 315 -31.34 -19.81 -12.35
N HIS A 316 -30.78 -18.61 -12.25
CA HIS A 316 -31.02 -17.52 -13.21
C HIS A 316 -30.08 -17.57 -14.42
N LEU A 317 -28.98 -18.33 -14.35
CA LEU A 317 -28.03 -18.45 -15.48
C LEU A 317 -28.66 -19.02 -16.77
N PRO A 318 -29.58 -20.00 -16.72
CA PRO A 318 -30.26 -20.48 -17.93
C PRO A 318 -31.09 -19.41 -18.66
N GLU A 319 -31.55 -18.36 -17.95
CA GLU A 319 -32.32 -17.26 -18.58
C GLU A 319 -31.45 -16.46 -19.56
N VAL A 320 -30.13 -16.48 -19.38
CA VAL A 320 -29.15 -15.85 -20.27
C VAL A 320 -28.38 -16.89 -21.12
N GLY A 321 -28.91 -18.11 -21.22
CA GLY A 321 -28.33 -19.18 -22.05
C GLY A 321 -27.14 -19.92 -21.44
N LEU A 322 -26.88 -19.75 -20.14
CA LEU A 322 -25.72 -20.34 -19.45
C LEU A 322 -26.11 -21.55 -18.57
N PRO A 323 -25.21 -22.54 -18.37
CA PRO A 323 -25.49 -23.67 -17.49
C PRO A 323 -25.69 -23.25 -16.03
N ALA A 324 -26.66 -23.86 -15.36
CA ALA A 324 -26.93 -23.68 -13.92
C ALA A 324 -25.91 -24.42 -13.02
N SER A 325 -24.62 -24.34 -13.34
CA SER A 325 -23.54 -24.95 -12.58
C SER A 325 -22.33 -24.02 -12.49
N PRO A 326 -21.52 -24.09 -11.41
CA PRO A 326 -20.33 -23.26 -11.29
C PRO A 326 -19.14 -23.78 -12.11
N GLY A 327 -19.23 -24.99 -12.68
CA GLY A 327 -18.09 -25.69 -13.27
C GLY A 327 -17.48 -24.98 -14.47
N TRP A 328 -18.27 -24.19 -15.22
CA TRP A 328 -17.83 -23.53 -16.44
C TRP A 328 -17.08 -22.21 -16.20
N PHE A 329 -17.18 -21.59 -15.01
CA PHE A 329 -16.51 -20.31 -14.68
C PHE A 329 -15.50 -20.44 -13.53
N THR A 330 -14.91 -21.62 -13.35
CA THR A 330 -13.88 -21.88 -12.31
C THR A 330 -12.62 -21.03 -12.48
N ARG A 331 -12.27 -20.66 -13.72
CA ARG A 331 -11.18 -19.71 -14.01
C ARG A 331 -11.50 -18.33 -13.44
N SER A 332 -12.72 -17.85 -13.67
CA SER A 332 -13.20 -16.59 -13.11
C SER A 332 -13.24 -16.59 -11.58
N ILE A 333 -13.66 -17.71 -10.95
CA ILE A 333 -13.60 -17.87 -9.48
C ILE A 333 -12.17 -17.70 -8.99
N THR A 334 -11.25 -18.45 -9.58
CA THR A 334 -9.82 -18.41 -9.23
C THR A 334 -9.24 -17.02 -9.41
N ALA A 335 -9.61 -16.33 -10.49
CA ALA A 335 -9.14 -14.97 -10.76
C ALA A 335 -9.65 -13.97 -9.72
N LEU A 336 -10.93 -14.07 -9.31
CA LEU A 336 -11.52 -13.14 -8.35
C LEU A 336 -10.99 -13.35 -6.93
N GLU A 337 -10.78 -14.60 -6.53
CA GLU A 337 -10.17 -14.94 -5.23
C GLU A 337 -8.69 -14.55 -5.15
N ALA A 338 -7.98 -14.57 -6.29
CA ALA A 338 -6.58 -14.15 -6.39
C ALA A 338 -6.39 -12.63 -6.53
N MET A 339 -7.46 -11.85 -6.49
CA MET A 339 -7.39 -10.40 -6.66
C MET A 339 -6.53 -9.76 -5.54
N PRO A 340 -5.61 -8.84 -5.87
CA PRO A 340 -4.82 -8.10 -4.88
C PRO A 340 -5.70 -7.43 -3.83
N THR A 341 -5.17 -7.22 -2.62
CA THR A 341 -5.96 -6.71 -1.48
C THR A 341 -5.44 -5.40 -0.92
N PHE A 342 -4.23 -4.98 -1.29
CA PHE A 342 -3.58 -3.84 -0.68
C PHE A 342 -3.60 -2.59 -1.57
N MET A 343 -2.96 -2.64 -2.74
CA MET A 343 -2.67 -1.42 -3.52
C MET A 343 -3.83 -1.07 -4.48
N PRO A 344 -4.49 0.09 -4.38
CA PRO A 344 -5.70 0.41 -5.14
C PRO A 344 -5.60 0.15 -6.65
N ASP A 345 -4.52 0.62 -7.29
CA ASP A 345 -4.30 0.40 -8.73
C ASP A 345 -4.15 -1.09 -9.10
N ARG A 346 -3.59 -1.90 -8.20
CA ARG A 346 -3.43 -3.35 -8.39
C ARG A 346 -4.76 -4.08 -8.23
N ILE A 347 -5.62 -3.58 -7.35
CA ILE A 347 -6.97 -4.10 -7.18
C ILE A 347 -7.76 -3.86 -8.46
N VAL A 348 -7.69 -2.64 -9.04
CA VAL A 348 -8.33 -2.35 -10.34
C VAL A 348 -7.75 -3.21 -11.46
N ASP A 349 -6.43 -3.31 -11.61
CA ASP A 349 -5.81 -4.18 -12.62
C ASP A 349 -6.28 -5.63 -12.48
N GLY A 350 -6.34 -6.13 -11.23
CA GLY A 350 -6.80 -7.48 -10.91
C GLY A 350 -8.25 -7.68 -11.27
N PHE A 351 -9.11 -6.74 -10.92
CA PHE A 351 -10.53 -6.78 -11.24
C PHE A 351 -10.80 -6.73 -12.75
N MET A 352 -10.09 -5.87 -13.49
CA MET A 352 -10.18 -5.85 -14.95
C MET A 352 -9.77 -7.18 -15.59
N LYS A 353 -8.77 -7.86 -15.01
CA LYS A 353 -8.39 -9.22 -15.43
C LYS A 353 -9.48 -10.25 -15.10
N VAL A 354 -10.17 -10.12 -13.96
CA VAL A 354 -11.34 -10.94 -13.64
C VAL A 354 -12.42 -10.76 -14.70
N MET A 355 -12.75 -9.52 -15.04
CA MET A 355 -13.78 -9.25 -16.05
C MET A 355 -13.38 -9.80 -17.42
N THR A 356 -12.12 -9.64 -17.83
CA THR A 356 -11.61 -10.25 -19.07
C THR A 356 -11.81 -11.77 -19.06
N THR A 357 -11.44 -12.44 -17.95
CA THR A 357 -11.59 -13.90 -17.79
C THR A 357 -13.06 -14.31 -17.79
N LEU A 358 -13.93 -13.52 -17.17
CA LEU A 358 -15.37 -13.75 -17.12
C LEU A 358 -15.99 -13.66 -18.51
N HIS A 359 -15.63 -12.64 -19.27
CA HIS A 359 -16.08 -12.48 -20.66
C HIS A 359 -15.63 -13.64 -21.54
N GLU A 360 -14.40 -14.14 -21.37
CA GLU A 360 -13.91 -15.33 -22.08
C GLU A 360 -14.69 -16.60 -21.71
N ASP A 361 -14.95 -16.84 -20.41
CA ASP A 361 -15.69 -18.01 -19.93
C ASP A 361 -17.15 -17.99 -20.46
N VAL A 362 -17.80 -16.82 -20.44
CA VAL A 362 -19.16 -16.63 -20.98
C VAL A 362 -19.18 -16.81 -22.50
N ALA A 363 -18.24 -16.18 -23.22
CA ALA A 363 -18.10 -16.28 -24.66
C ALA A 363 -17.93 -17.73 -25.13
N GLY A 364 -17.01 -18.46 -24.48
CA GLY A 364 -16.74 -19.86 -24.77
C GLY A 364 -17.96 -20.76 -24.51
N THR A 365 -18.76 -20.43 -23.50
CA THR A 365 -19.96 -21.20 -23.16
C THR A 365 -21.13 -20.92 -24.11
N LEU A 366 -21.30 -19.67 -24.55
CA LEU A 366 -22.37 -19.27 -25.48
C LEU A 366 -22.03 -19.46 -26.96
N GLY A 367 -20.76 -19.73 -27.28
CA GLY A 367 -20.28 -19.78 -28.68
C GLY A 367 -20.34 -18.43 -29.39
N GLN A 368 -20.22 -17.33 -28.64
CA GLN A 368 -20.27 -15.95 -29.15
C GLN A 368 -18.98 -15.18 -28.83
N PRO A 369 -18.63 -14.12 -29.57
CA PRO A 369 -17.47 -13.29 -29.25
C PRO A 369 -17.59 -12.60 -27.88
N ALA A 370 -16.49 -12.54 -27.12
CA ALA A 370 -16.44 -11.88 -25.80
C ALA A 370 -16.83 -10.39 -25.82
N ALA A 371 -16.58 -9.71 -26.94
CA ALA A 371 -16.88 -8.29 -27.12
C ALA A 371 -18.37 -7.99 -27.37
N SER A 372 -19.21 -9.00 -27.60
CA SER A 372 -20.64 -8.80 -27.88
C SER A 372 -21.55 -8.99 -26.66
N MET A 373 -20.98 -9.20 -25.47
CA MET A 373 -21.75 -9.48 -24.26
C MET A 373 -22.30 -8.20 -23.63
N SER A 374 -23.62 -8.12 -23.45
CA SER A 374 -24.29 -7.01 -22.76
C SER A 374 -24.25 -7.16 -21.23
N ALA A 375 -24.57 -6.08 -20.53
CA ALA A 375 -24.75 -6.07 -19.08
C ALA A 375 -25.77 -7.11 -18.60
N ASP A 376 -26.82 -7.36 -19.39
CA ASP A 376 -27.90 -8.31 -19.06
C ASP A 376 -27.40 -9.75 -18.97
N VAL A 377 -26.31 -10.08 -19.66
CA VAL A 377 -25.65 -11.39 -19.56
C VAL A 377 -24.61 -11.38 -18.44
N ILE A 378 -23.81 -10.32 -18.34
CA ILE A 378 -22.67 -10.27 -17.43
C ILE A 378 -23.09 -10.11 -15.96
N LEU A 379 -24.12 -9.31 -15.65
CA LEU A 379 -24.52 -9.05 -14.27
C LEU A 379 -25.03 -10.31 -13.54
N PRO A 380 -25.93 -11.14 -14.11
CA PRO A 380 -26.33 -12.41 -13.48
C PRO A 380 -25.15 -13.35 -13.19
N VAL A 381 -24.18 -13.40 -14.12
CA VAL A 381 -22.96 -14.20 -13.93
C VAL A 381 -22.09 -13.62 -12.83
N LEU A 382 -21.93 -12.30 -12.76
CA LEU A 382 -21.15 -11.64 -11.72
C LEU A 382 -21.77 -11.84 -10.33
N VAL A 383 -23.10 -11.82 -10.21
CA VAL A 383 -23.83 -12.19 -8.97
C VAL A 383 -23.51 -13.63 -8.57
N ALA A 384 -23.59 -14.57 -9.51
CA ALA A 384 -23.24 -15.96 -9.25
C ALA A 384 -21.76 -16.09 -8.84
N LEU A 385 -20.86 -15.41 -9.53
CA LEU A 385 -19.43 -15.42 -9.25
C LEU A 385 -19.12 -14.95 -7.83
N VAL A 386 -19.58 -13.75 -7.45
CA VAL A 386 -19.34 -13.14 -6.13
C VAL A 386 -19.88 -14.03 -4.99
N LEU A 387 -21.00 -14.72 -5.20
CA LEU A 387 -21.58 -15.64 -4.22
C LEU A 387 -20.83 -16.97 -4.06
N HIS A 388 -20.05 -17.37 -5.07
CA HIS A 388 -19.32 -18.65 -5.10
C HIS A 388 -17.81 -18.52 -4.82
N CYS A 389 -17.32 -17.30 -4.61
CA CYS A 389 -15.93 -17.04 -4.22
C CYS A 389 -15.78 -16.81 -2.70
N ASP A 390 -14.61 -17.14 -2.15
CA ASP A 390 -14.19 -16.67 -0.82
C ASP A 390 -13.58 -15.26 -0.90
N LEU A 391 -14.38 -14.25 -0.56
CA LEU A 391 -14.01 -12.83 -0.68
C LEU A 391 -13.98 -12.12 0.68
N PRO A 392 -12.93 -12.36 1.51
CA PRO A 392 -12.86 -11.79 2.86
C PRO A 392 -12.62 -10.28 2.89
N CYS A 393 -12.34 -9.65 1.75
CA CYS A 393 -11.90 -8.26 1.63
C CYS A 393 -12.72 -7.45 0.63
N LEU A 394 -13.85 -8.00 0.18
CA LEU A 394 -14.60 -7.47 -0.95
C LEU A 394 -14.96 -5.98 -0.77
N HIS A 395 -15.49 -5.60 0.39
CA HIS A 395 -15.90 -4.21 0.63
C HIS A 395 -14.70 -3.25 0.67
N LEU A 396 -13.56 -3.66 1.24
CA LEU A 396 -12.34 -2.87 1.18
C LEU A 396 -11.84 -2.72 -0.26
N GLN A 397 -11.83 -3.82 -1.03
CA GLN A 397 -11.37 -3.82 -2.41
C GLN A 397 -12.25 -2.92 -3.28
N THR A 398 -13.57 -3.01 -3.14
CA THR A 398 -14.53 -2.14 -3.83
C THR A 398 -14.34 -0.67 -3.45
N TYR A 399 -14.22 -0.37 -2.16
CA TYR A 399 -13.94 0.99 -1.69
C TYR A 399 -12.62 1.54 -2.24
N ALA A 400 -11.56 0.74 -2.24
CA ALA A 400 -10.25 1.15 -2.74
C ALA A 400 -10.29 1.40 -4.26
N MET A 401 -10.98 0.56 -5.03
CA MET A 401 -11.17 0.78 -6.46
C MET A 401 -11.93 2.08 -6.73
N GLU A 402 -13.09 2.26 -6.11
CA GLU A 402 -13.96 3.41 -6.35
C GLU A 402 -13.39 4.73 -5.82
N THR A 403 -12.93 4.74 -4.57
CA THR A 403 -12.60 5.97 -3.85
C THR A 403 -11.13 6.34 -3.91
N LEU A 404 -10.24 5.39 -4.23
CA LEU A 404 -8.79 5.64 -4.22
C LEU A 404 -8.17 5.47 -5.61
N ALA A 405 -8.55 4.46 -6.39
CA ALA A 405 -7.96 4.23 -7.71
C ALA A 405 -8.65 5.04 -8.82
N LEU A 406 -9.97 4.93 -8.93
CA LEU A 406 -10.73 5.64 -9.93
C LEU A 406 -10.84 7.11 -9.52
N SER A 407 -10.43 8.02 -10.41
CA SER A 407 -10.58 9.45 -10.18
C SER A 407 -11.65 10.00 -11.11
N ASN A 408 -12.66 10.66 -10.52
CA ASN A 408 -13.85 11.20 -11.18
C ASN A 408 -13.51 11.88 -12.52
N GLY A 409 -13.67 11.15 -13.63
CA GLY A 409 -13.71 11.69 -14.99
C GLY A 409 -12.48 11.53 -15.90
N CYS A 410 -11.33 11.02 -15.43
CA CYS A 410 -10.14 10.87 -16.31
C CYS A 410 -9.67 9.42 -16.47
N ASP A 411 -9.82 8.59 -15.45
CA ASP A 411 -9.34 7.21 -15.46
C ASP A 411 -10.53 6.25 -15.53
N GLY A 412 -10.71 5.59 -16.67
CA GLY A 412 -11.43 4.31 -16.74
C GLY A 412 -12.95 4.38 -16.86
N GLY A 413 -13.48 4.86 -17.99
CA GLY A 413 -14.90 4.66 -18.31
C GLY A 413 -15.31 3.18 -18.19
N GLU A 414 -14.49 2.27 -18.70
CA GLU A 414 -14.72 0.83 -18.60
C GLU A 414 -14.52 0.29 -17.17
N ALA A 415 -13.44 0.68 -16.49
CA ALA A 415 -13.17 0.21 -15.13
C ALA A 415 -14.24 0.70 -14.13
N ALA A 416 -14.68 1.95 -14.24
CA ALA A 416 -15.77 2.50 -13.44
C ALA A 416 -17.10 1.79 -13.71
N TYR A 417 -17.39 1.48 -14.98
CA TYR A 417 -18.55 0.68 -15.35
C TYR A 417 -18.55 -0.70 -14.68
N TYR A 418 -17.44 -1.43 -14.71
CA TYR A 418 -17.37 -2.74 -14.07
C TYR A 418 -17.37 -2.66 -12.54
N VAL A 419 -16.78 -1.63 -11.94
CA VAL A 419 -16.87 -1.43 -10.48
C VAL A 419 -18.31 -1.16 -10.06
N ALA A 420 -19.06 -0.38 -10.84
CA ALA A 420 -20.50 -0.16 -10.61
C ALA A 420 -21.30 -1.48 -10.75
N LEU A 421 -20.97 -2.31 -11.74
CA LEU A 421 -21.56 -3.66 -11.87
C LEU A 421 -21.25 -4.56 -10.67
N LEU A 422 -20.03 -4.51 -10.14
CA LEU A 422 -19.65 -5.25 -8.93
C LEU A 422 -20.47 -4.80 -7.72
N GLN A 423 -20.61 -3.50 -7.52
CA GLN A 423 -21.46 -2.94 -6.46
C GLN A 423 -22.92 -3.37 -6.61
N ALA A 424 -23.45 -3.37 -7.84
CA ALA A 424 -24.79 -3.87 -8.14
C ALA A 424 -24.92 -5.38 -7.82
N ALA A 425 -23.93 -6.19 -8.20
CA ALA A 425 -23.90 -7.61 -7.90
C ALA A 425 -23.87 -7.89 -6.38
N MET A 426 -23.08 -7.11 -5.64
CA MET A 426 -23.04 -7.15 -4.18
C MET A 426 -24.38 -6.76 -3.56
N ALA A 427 -25.08 -5.75 -4.10
CA ALA A 427 -26.40 -5.33 -3.63
C ALA A 427 -27.49 -6.38 -3.91
N HIS A 428 -27.47 -7.02 -5.09
CA HIS A 428 -28.39 -8.11 -5.47
C HIS A 428 -28.23 -9.39 -4.65
N SER A 429 -27.11 -9.53 -3.93
CA SER A 429 -26.85 -10.67 -3.04
C SER A 429 -27.51 -10.54 -1.66
N LYS A 430 -28.13 -9.39 -1.35
CA LYS A 430 -28.98 -9.17 -0.18
C LYS A 430 -30.40 -9.67 -0.47
#